data_AF-A0A7S1AZ02-F1
#
_entry.id   AF-A0A7S1AZ02-F1
#
_cell.length_a   1.000
_cell.length_b   1.000
_cell.length_c   1.000
_cell.angle_alpha   90.00
_cell.angle_beta   90.00
_cell.angle_gamma   90.00
#
_symmetry.space_group_name_H-M   'P 1'
#
loop_
_entity.id
_entity.type
_entity.pdbx_description
1 polymer ?
#
loop_
_entity_poly.entity_id
_entity_poly.type
_entity_poly.pdbx_seq_one_letter_code
_entity_poly.pdbx_strand_id
1 'polypeptide(L)'
;KKTDNSASDSDQVVQGHAQESDDKSLAGGVPTTYPEMFGFNSAVMGFNDKKWMKEVLDCFHNIVTNVSNSARLQEECDVLALRISRVAKGSVNFADYKSCML
;
A
#
# COMPACT_ATOMS: atom_id res chain seq x y z
N LYS A 1 -30.85 55.67 10.36
CA LYS A 1 -29.39 55.90 10.44
C LYS A 1 -28.72 54.72 9.74
N LYS A 2 -28.19 54.96 8.51
CA LYS A 2 -27.17 54.24 7.70
C LYS A 2 -27.08 52.70 7.81
N THR A 3 -27.45 51.91 6.79
CA THR A 3 -26.75 51.54 5.53
C THR A 3 -25.57 50.57 5.68
N ASP A 4 -25.45 49.72 4.64
CA ASP A 4 -24.28 48.98 4.13
C ASP A 4 -24.13 47.52 4.63
N ASN A 5 -23.93 46.43 3.85
CA ASN A 5 -23.75 46.05 2.43
C ASN A 5 -22.56 45.06 2.37
N SER A 6 -22.76 43.91 1.71
CA SER A 6 -21.79 43.10 0.94
C SER A 6 -20.57 42.40 1.56
N ALA A 7 -20.49 41.10 1.17
CA ALA A 7 -19.36 40.39 0.56
C ALA A 7 -18.22 39.74 1.40
N SER A 8 -18.09 38.42 1.16
CA SER A 8 -16.91 37.60 0.81
C SER A 8 -15.60 37.69 1.62
N ASP A 9 -15.14 36.52 2.11
CA ASP A 9 -13.75 35.97 2.08
C ASP A 9 -13.70 34.79 3.07
N SER A 10 -12.96 33.69 2.96
CA SER A 10 -12.26 32.95 1.92
C SER A 10 -11.73 31.69 2.61
N ASP A 11 -11.43 30.68 1.79
CA ASP A 11 -10.92 29.36 2.13
C ASP A 11 -9.83 29.29 3.23
N GLN A 12 -9.96 28.30 4.12
CA GLN A 12 -8.79 27.61 4.67
C GLN A 12 -8.97 26.09 4.56
N VAL A 13 -8.34 25.57 3.51
CA VAL A 13 -8.00 24.16 3.30
C VAL A 13 -7.07 23.71 4.42
N VAL A 14 -7.54 22.79 5.26
CA VAL A 14 -6.67 22.00 6.14
C VAL A 14 -6.69 20.57 5.62
N GLN A 15 -5.76 20.26 4.73
CA GLN A 15 -5.57 18.95 4.12
C GLN A 15 -4.97 18.00 5.16
N GLY A 16 -5.83 17.43 5.99
CA GLY A 16 -5.52 16.26 6.80
C GLY A 16 -5.49 15.04 5.89
N HIS A 17 -4.30 14.50 5.63
CA HIS A 17 -4.14 13.18 5.01
C HIS A 17 -4.61 12.12 6.01
N ALA A 18 -5.93 11.92 6.08
CA ALA A 18 -6.53 10.78 6.73
C ALA A 18 -6.12 9.56 5.93
N GLN A 19 -5.24 8.75 6.52
CA GLN A 19 -4.93 7.42 6.03
C GLN A 19 -6.20 6.58 6.23
N GLU A 20 -6.98 6.41 5.17
CA GLU A 20 -8.12 5.50 5.14
C GLU A 20 -7.60 4.08 5.39
N SER A 21 -7.72 3.63 6.64
CA SER A 21 -7.82 2.22 6.96
C SER A 21 -9.18 1.75 6.46
N ASP A 22 -9.22 1.26 5.23
CA ASP A 22 -10.40 0.63 4.64
C ASP A 22 -10.61 -0.74 5.31
N ASP A 23 -11.15 -0.69 6.53
CA ASP A 23 -11.60 -1.85 7.30
C ASP A 23 -13.02 -2.23 6.84
N LYS A 24 -13.16 -2.53 5.54
CA LYS A 24 -14.34 -3.15 4.93
C LYS A 24 -14.12 -4.64 4.71
N SER A 25 -13.56 -5.34 5.69
CA SER A 25 -13.44 -6.79 5.60
C SER A 25 -14.78 -7.44 5.98
N LEU A 26 -15.33 -8.24 5.04
CA LEU A 26 -16.45 -9.20 5.15
C LEU A 26 -17.81 -8.83 4.52
N ALA A 27 -18.09 -7.58 4.13
CA ALA A 27 -19.42 -7.21 3.60
C ALA A 27 -19.49 -6.96 2.07
N GLY A 28 -18.38 -7.11 1.32
CA GLY A 28 -18.30 -6.66 -0.06
C GLY A 28 -17.53 -7.60 -1.01
N GLY A 29 -18.11 -8.76 -1.32
CA GLY A 29 -17.70 -9.58 -2.47
C GLY A 29 -16.35 -10.30 -2.36
N VAL A 30 -16.13 -11.25 -3.27
CA VAL A 30 -14.84 -11.96 -3.42
C VAL A 30 -13.86 -11.03 -4.15
N PRO A 31 -12.64 -10.82 -3.64
CA PRO A 31 -11.60 -10.05 -4.32
C PRO A 31 -11.39 -10.52 -5.76
N THR A 32 -11.23 -9.58 -6.70
CA THR A 32 -11.04 -9.92 -8.13
C THR A 32 -9.71 -9.45 -8.69
N THR A 33 -9.00 -8.59 -7.95
CA THR A 33 -7.65 -8.16 -8.31
C THR A 33 -6.61 -8.83 -7.41
N TYR A 34 -5.39 -8.97 -7.92
CA TYR A 34 -4.28 -9.55 -7.16
C TYR A 34 -3.97 -8.78 -5.86
N PRO A 35 -3.93 -7.43 -5.84
CA PRO A 35 -3.71 -6.69 -4.60
C PRO A 35 -4.81 -6.89 -3.56
N GLU A 36 -6.08 -6.94 -3.98
CA GLU A 36 -7.21 -7.17 -3.08
C GLU A 36 -7.19 -8.60 -2.52
N MET A 37 -6.92 -9.60 -3.36
CA MET A 37 -6.81 -11.00 -2.94
C MET A 37 -5.63 -11.19 -1.98
N PHE A 38 -4.47 -10.60 -2.29
CA PHE A 38 -3.32 -10.60 -1.39
C PHE A 38 -3.67 -9.95 -0.04
N GLY A 39 -4.35 -8.80 -0.06
CA GLY A 39 -4.84 -8.12 1.14
C GLY A 39 -5.73 -9.03 1.99
N PHE A 40 -6.70 -9.69 1.35
CA PHE A 40 -7.56 -10.69 1.99
C PHE A 40 -6.76 -11.84 2.62
N ASN A 41 -5.86 -12.47 1.85
CA ASN A 41 -5.03 -13.57 2.35
C ASN A 41 -4.13 -13.12 3.52
N SER A 42 -3.56 -11.92 3.44
CA SER A 42 -2.73 -11.35 4.50
C SER A 42 -3.53 -11.06 5.79
N ALA A 43 -4.78 -10.63 5.65
CA ALA A 43 -5.67 -10.41 6.77
C ALA A 43 -6.08 -11.73 7.44
N VAL A 44 -6.38 -12.76 6.64
CA VAL A 44 -6.69 -14.12 7.13
C VAL A 44 -5.52 -14.72 7.91
N MET A 45 -4.29 -14.49 7.46
CA MET A 45 -3.08 -14.98 8.13
C MET A 45 -2.62 -14.10 9.31
N GLY A 46 -3.28 -12.96 9.56
CA GLY A 46 -2.92 -12.04 10.64
C GLY A 46 -1.64 -11.24 10.38
N PHE A 47 -1.30 -10.98 9.11
CA PHE A 47 -0.08 -10.27 8.70
C PHE A 47 -0.29 -8.78 8.42
N ASN A 48 -1.43 -8.21 8.82
CA ASN A 48 -1.78 -6.80 8.56
C ASN A 48 -0.78 -5.79 9.14
N ASP A 49 0.00 -6.18 10.16
CA ASP A 49 1.04 -5.36 10.78
C ASP A 49 2.39 -5.41 10.04
N LYS A 50 2.59 -6.39 9.15
CA LYS A 50 3.83 -6.59 8.38
C LYS A 50 3.88 -5.69 7.15
N LYS A 51 4.11 -4.40 7.39
CA LYS A 51 4.19 -3.35 6.34
C LYS A 51 5.13 -3.69 5.18
N TRP A 52 6.20 -4.43 5.43
CA TRP A 52 7.14 -4.86 4.39
C TRP A 52 6.50 -5.70 3.29
N MET A 53 5.42 -6.45 3.58
CA MET A 53 4.71 -7.23 2.57
C MET A 53 4.04 -6.35 1.52
N LYS A 54 3.55 -5.17 1.92
CA LYS A 54 2.98 -4.20 0.98
C LYS A 54 4.05 -3.64 0.05
N GLU A 55 5.25 -3.39 0.55
CA GLU A 55 6.37 -2.95 -0.29
C GLU A 55 6.72 -3.99 -1.37
N VAL A 56 6.70 -5.28 -1.02
CA VAL A 56 6.89 -6.37 -2.00
C VAL A 56 5.77 -6.37 -3.04
N LEU A 57 4.52 -6.25 -2.61
CA LEU A 57 3.35 -6.19 -3.50
C LEU A 57 3.44 -5.00 -4.48
N ASP A 58 3.82 -3.82 -4.00
CA ASP A 58 3.96 -2.61 -4.82
C ASP A 58 5.08 -2.73 -5.88
N CYS A 59 6.19 -3.38 -5.54
CA CYS A 59 7.31 -3.62 -6.47
C CYS A 59 7.07 -4.81 -7.41
N PHE A 60 6.11 -5.68 -7.11
CA PHE A 60 5.96 -6.98 -7.77
C PHE A 60 5.75 -6.85 -9.28
N HIS A 61 4.93 -5.90 -9.71
CA HIS A 61 4.67 -5.67 -11.14
C HIS A 61 5.95 -5.34 -11.92
N ASN A 62 6.79 -4.45 -11.37
CA ASN A 62 8.04 -4.05 -12.02
C ASN A 62 9.04 -5.20 -12.07
N ILE A 63 9.12 -6.00 -11.00
CA ILE A 63 9.99 -7.18 -10.94
C ILE A 63 9.60 -8.18 -12.04
N VAL A 64 8.31 -8.52 -12.14
CA VAL A 64 7.83 -9.52 -13.10
C VAL A 64 7.97 -9.03 -14.53
N THR A 65 7.67 -7.76 -14.81
CA THR A 65 7.79 -7.19 -16.16
C THR A 65 9.23 -7.07 -16.65
N ASN A 66 10.21 -6.99 -15.74
CA ASN A 66 11.63 -6.87 -16.06
C ASN A 66 12.43 -8.16 -15.85
N VAL A 67 11.77 -9.30 -15.57
CA VAL A 67 12.45 -10.57 -15.20
C VAL A 67 13.45 -11.06 -16.25
N SER A 68 13.23 -10.75 -17.53
CA SER A 68 14.12 -11.14 -18.63
C SER A 68 15.34 -10.22 -18.81
N ASN A 69 15.41 -9.08 -18.10
CA ASN A 69 16.52 -8.16 -18.13
C ASN A 69 17.20 -8.14 -16.76
N SER A 70 18.26 -8.93 -16.58
CA SER A 70 18.92 -9.10 -15.28
C SER A 70 19.47 -7.80 -14.68
N ALA A 71 19.96 -6.87 -15.50
CA ALA A 71 20.45 -5.57 -15.00
C ALA A 71 19.30 -4.75 -14.42
N ARG A 72 18.18 -4.65 -15.16
CA ARG A 72 17.00 -3.93 -14.69
C ARG A 72 16.32 -4.62 -13.51
N LEU A 73 16.28 -5.96 -13.51
CA LEU A 73 15.76 -6.75 -12.40
C LEU A 73 16.57 -6.50 -11.11
N GLN A 74 17.90 -6.39 -11.22
CA GLN A 74 18.75 -6.09 -10.07
C GLN A 74 18.40 -4.73 -9.47
N GLU A 75 18.20 -3.69 -10.29
CA GLU A 75 17.77 -2.36 -9.82
C GLU A 75 16.43 -2.42 -9.08
N GLU A 76 15.44 -3.16 -9.60
CA GLU A 76 14.14 -3.31 -8.94
C GLU A 76 14.26 -4.07 -7.60
N CYS A 77 15.13 -5.08 -7.54
CA CYS A 77 15.44 -5.79 -6.29
C CYS A 77 16.15 -4.89 -5.26
N ASP A 78 17.07 -4.03 -5.70
CA ASP A 78 17.77 -3.10 -4.81
C ASP A 78 16.81 -2.04 -4.25
N VAL A 79 15.92 -1.51 -5.08
CA VAL A 79 14.85 -0.61 -4.65
C VAL A 79 13.93 -1.31 -3.64
N LEU A 80 13.53 -2.55 -3.90
CA LEU A 80 12.71 -3.32 -2.97
C LEU A 80 13.42 -3.54 -1.63
N ALA A 81 14.70 -3.93 -1.65
CA ALA A 81 15.49 -4.14 -0.44
C ALA A 81 15.56 -2.86 0.42
N LEU A 82 15.77 -1.71 -0.21
CA LEU A 82 15.76 -0.41 0.47
C LEU A 82 14.38 -0.09 1.07
N ARG A 83 13.30 -0.29 0.32
CA ARG A 83 11.92 -0.07 0.80
C ARG A 83 11.59 -0.96 2.01
N ILE A 84 11.92 -2.24 1.94
CA ILE A 84 11.75 -3.19 3.05
C ILE A 84 12.57 -2.74 4.26
N SER A 85 13.85 -2.38 4.07
CA SER A 85 14.74 -1.98 5.17
C SER A 85 14.21 -0.79 5.98
N ARG A 86 13.45 0.10 5.34
CA ARG A 86 12.85 1.28 5.96
C ARG A 86 11.64 0.95 6.85
N VAL A 87 10.87 -0.08 6.52
CA VAL A 87 9.57 -0.36 7.16
C VAL A 87 9.58 -1.64 7.99
N ALA A 88 10.52 -2.56 7.74
CA ALA A 88 10.62 -3.81 8.46
C ALA A 88 11.07 -3.55 9.91
N LYS A 89 10.25 -3.98 10.85
CA LYS A 89 10.61 -4.06 12.27
C LYS A 89 10.87 -5.52 12.59
N GLY A 90 12.13 -5.89 12.80
CA GLY A 90 12.53 -7.27 13.07
C GLY A 90 12.84 -8.08 11.80
N SER A 91 12.71 -9.41 11.89
CA SER A 91 13.09 -10.32 10.80
C SER A 91 12.06 -10.33 9.67
N VAL A 92 12.55 -10.27 8.44
CA VAL A 92 11.74 -10.46 7.23
C VAL A 92 11.71 -11.94 6.89
N ASN A 93 10.50 -12.52 6.81
CA ASN A 93 10.29 -13.91 6.41
C ASN A 93 9.50 -13.98 5.11
N PHE A 94 10.19 -14.20 3.99
CA PHE A 94 9.56 -14.28 2.67
C PHE A 94 8.60 -15.48 2.50
N ALA A 95 8.70 -16.51 3.35
CA ALA A 95 7.74 -17.61 3.32
C ALA A 95 6.31 -17.14 3.69
N ASP A 96 6.20 -16.15 4.58
CA ASP A 96 4.92 -15.58 4.96
C ASP A 96 4.29 -14.83 3.79
N TYR A 97 5.09 -14.07 3.03
CA TYR A 97 4.60 -13.38 1.83
C TYR A 97 4.08 -14.37 0.79
N LYS A 98 4.81 -15.47 0.56
CA LYS A 98 4.41 -16.54 -0.36
C LYS A 98 3.06 -17.16 0.02
N SER A 99 2.76 -17.28 1.31
CA SER A 99 1.48 -17.84 1.77
C SER A 99 0.27 -16.98 1.39
N CYS A 100 0.48 -15.69 1.11
CA CYS A 100 -0.57 -14.76 0.72
C CYS A 100 -0.79 -14.66 -0.80
N MET A 101 0.02 -15.36 -1.61
CA MET A 101 -0.04 -15.30 -3.09
C MET A 101 -0.97 -16.36 -3.73
N LEU A 102 -1.61 -17.20 -2.92
CA LEU A 102 -2.45 -18.33 -3.34
C LEU A 102 -3.87 -17.89 -3.74
#